data_AF-A0AAW3H791-F1
#
_entry.id   AF-A0AAW3H791-F1
#
_cell.length_a   1.000
_cell.length_b   1.000
_cell.length_c   1.000
_cell.angle_alpha   90.00
_cell.angle_beta   90.00
_cell.angle_gamma   90.00
#
_symmetry.space_group_name_H-M   'P 1'
#
loop_
_entity.id
_entity.type
_entity.pdbx_description
1 polymer ?
#
loop_
_entity_poly.entity_id
_entity_poly.type
_entity_poly.pdbx_seq_one_letter_code
_entity_poly.pdbx_strand_id
1 'polypeptide(L)' 'MSKLSRKPNHHVKKLTWSDLDSILLSNFSESATDNPSAVIRLSEYEMSKSEIIEEATAQGYQVIDNSNGFLEFQ' A
#
# COMPACT_ATOMS: atom_id res chain seq x y z
N MET A 1 -2.12 -32.97 -25.62
CA MET A 1 -2.32 -31.52 -25.87
C MET A 1 -2.51 -30.83 -24.53
N SER A 2 -1.46 -30.23 -23.95
CA SER A 2 -1.58 -29.49 -22.69
C SER A 2 -2.26 -28.15 -22.97
N LYS A 3 -3.41 -27.88 -22.34
CA LYS A 3 -4.30 -26.72 -22.60
C LYS A 3 -3.90 -25.43 -21.88
N LEU A 4 -2.83 -25.42 -21.10
CA LEU A 4 -2.44 -24.28 -20.29
C LEU A 4 -1.05 -23.79 -20.72
N SER A 5 -1.03 -22.62 -21.35
CA SER A 5 0.17 -21.84 -21.63
C SER A 5 0.94 -21.59 -20.32
N ARG A 6 2.28 -21.54 -20.38
CA ARG A 6 3.12 -21.19 -19.22
C ARG A 6 2.54 -19.96 -18.52
N LYS A 7 2.39 -20.03 -17.19
CA LYS A 7 1.98 -18.91 -16.32
C LYS A 7 2.59 -17.63 -16.89
N PRO A 8 1.81 -16.59 -17.21
CA PRO A 8 2.39 -15.30 -17.52
C PRO A 8 3.36 -15.02 -16.36
N ASN A 9 4.62 -14.75 -16.70
CA ASN A 9 5.56 -14.15 -15.76
C ASN A 9 4.98 -12.78 -15.40
N HIS A 10 3.95 -12.79 -14.56
CA HIS A 10 3.40 -11.61 -13.94
C HIS A 10 4.43 -11.27 -12.89
N HIS A 11 5.52 -10.65 -13.34
CA HIS A 11 6.29 -9.77 -12.48
C HIS A 11 5.32 -8.65 -12.14
N VAL A 12 4.48 -8.88 -11.13
CA VAL A 12 3.78 -7.82 -10.44
C VAL A 12 4.91 -6.93 -9.96
N LYS A 13 5.12 -5.80 -10.66
CA LYS A 13 6.03 -4.78 -10.17
C LYS A 13 5.50 -4.43 -8.79
N LYS A 14 6.35 -4.63 -7.79
CA LYS A 14 6.01 -4.22 -6.45
C LYS A 14 6.01 -2.68 -6.43
N LEU A 15 5.06 -2.13 -5.69
CA LEU A 15 4.90 -0.71 -5.45
C LEU A 15 6.07 -0.20 -4.60
N THR A 16 6.51 0.99 -4.94
CA THR A 16 7.63 1.69 -4.31
C THR A 16 7.11 2.78 -3.36
N TRP A 17 8.02 3.44 -2.64
CA TRP A 17 7.71 4.63 -1.84
C TRP A 17 6.98 5.71 -2.63
N SER A 18 7.34 5.91 -3.90
CA SER A 18 6.70 6.94 -4.73
C SER A 18 5.24 6.62 -5.04
N ASP A 19 4.92 5.32 -5.17
CA ASP A 19 3.54 4.86 -5.38
C ASP A 19 2.73 5.00 -4.08
N LEU A 20 3.33 4.66 -2.93
CA LEU A 20 2.72 4.87 -1.61
C LEU A 20 2.39 6.35 -1.39
N ASP A 21 3.38 7.24 -1.61
CA ASP A 21 3.23 8.67 -1.44
C ASP A 21 2.14 9.24 -2.35
N SER A 22 2.10 8.83 -3.62
CA SER A 22 1.04 9.23 -4.54
C SER A 22 -0.36 8.79 -4.09
N ILE A 23 -0.48 7.58 -3.53
CA ILE A 23 -1.74 7.05 -2.99
C ILE A 23 -2.15 7.86 -1.75
N LEU A 24 -1.23 8.07 -0.81
CA LEU A 24 -1.50 8.85 0.40
C LEU A 24 -1.88 10.29 0.02
N LEU A 25 -1.08 10.98 -0.78
CA LEU A 25 -1.40 12.31 -1.26
C LEU A 25 -2.76 12.34 -1.94
N SER A 26 -3.10 11.38 -2.81
CA SER A 26 -4.41 11.35 -3.47
C SER A 26 -5.57 11.17 -2.48
N ASN A 27 -5.44 10.29 -1.48
CA ASN A 27 -6.51 10.02 -0.51
C ASN A 27 -6.66 11.13 0.53
N PHE A 28 -5.55 11.76 0.95
CA PHE A 28 -5.55 12.81 1.97
C PHE A 28 -5.68 14.23 1.38
N SER A 29 -5.37 14.45 0.10
CA SER A 29 -5.58 15.74 -0.57
C SER A 29 -7.02 15.97 -1.02
N GLU A 30 -7.76 14.89 -1.33
CA GLU A 30 -9.20 15.00 -1.54
C GLU A 30 -9.90 15.24 -0.19
N SER A 31 -10.08 16.53 0.11
CA SER A 31 -10.99 17.09 1.13
C SER A 31 -12.47 16.63 1.03
N ALA A 32 -12.76 15.59 0.24
CA ALA A 32 -14.09 15.08 -0.04
C ALA A 32 -14.67 14.21 1.10
N THR A 33 -13.84 13.74 2.04
CA THR A 33 -14.26 12.95 3.20
C THR A 33 -13.80 13.63 4.48
N ASP A 34 -14.74 13.85 5.41
CA ASP A 34 -14.46 14.41 6.76
C ASP A 34 -13.40 13.61 7.53
N ASN A 35 -13.17 12.34 7.17
CA ASN A 35 -12.11 11.48 7.71
C ASN A 35 -11.37 10.79 6.54
N PRO A 36 -10.27 11.38 6.02
CA PRO A 36 -9.47 10.74 4.99
C PRO A 36 -8.82 9.46 5.55
N SER A 37 -8.82 8.40 4.75
CA SER A 37 -8.15 7.14 5.10
C SER A 37 -7.60 6.49 3.84
N ALA A 38 -6.51 5.75 3.96
CA ALA A 38 -5.94 4.99 2.85
C ALA A 38 -5.60 3.57 3.28
N VAL A 39 -6.03 2.57 2.51
CA VAL A 39 -5.71 1.17 2.77
C VAL A 39 -4.75 0.65 1.72
N ILE A 40 -3.62 0.13 2.16
CA ILE A 40 -2.61 -0.47 1.29
C ILE A 40 -2.44 -1.96 1.61
N ARG A 41 -2.02 -2.73 0.60
CA ARG A 41 -1.71 -4.15 0.76
C ARG A 41 -0.21 -4.37 0.79
N LEU A 42 0.32 -4.84 1.92
CA LEU A 42 1.75 -5.04 2.14
C LEU A 42 2.42 -5.98 1.12
N SER A 43 1.69 -6.98 0.62
CA SER A 43 2.23 -7.92 -0.38
C SER A 43 2.56 -7.25 -1.72
N GLU A 44 1.97 -6.09 -1.99
CA GLU A 44 2.17 -5.34 -3.22
C GLU A 44 3.39 -4.44 -3.13
N TYR A 45 3.98 -4.19 -1.94
CA TYR A 45 5.11 -3.28 -1.78
C TYR A 45 6.46 -4.00 -1.73
N GLU A 46 7.51 -3.26 -2.10
CA GLU A 46 8.92 -3.68 -1.93
C GLU A 46 9.38 -3.58 -0.49
N MET A 47 8.90 -2.54 0.22
CA MET A 47 9.25 -2.27 1.60
C MET A 47 8.63 -3.26 2.57
N SER A 48 9.29 -3.38 3.72
CA SER A 48 8.74 -4.19 4.82
C SER A 48 7.64 -3.44 5.56
N LYS A 49 6.74 -4.20 6.21
CA LYS A 49 5.67 -3.64 7.05
C LYS A 49 6.21 -2.66 8.09
N SER A 50 7.28 -3.04 8.80
CA SER A 50 7.86 -2.23 9.86
C SER A 50 8.38 -0.90 9.32
N GLU A 51 9.06 -0.94 8.17
CA GLU A 51 9.61 0.25 7.51
C GLU A 51 8.51 1.21 7.07
N ILE A 52 7.41 0.69 6.51
CA ILE A 52 6.23 1.48 6.17
C ILE A 52 5.62 2.14 7.41
N ILE A 53 5.46 1.40 8.51
CA ILE A 53 4.90 1.93 9.76
C ILE A 53 5.80 3.01 10.36
N GLU A 54 7.11 2.79 10.39
CA GLU A 54 8.09 3.74 10.94
C GLU A 54 8.06 5.06 10.15
N GLU A 55 8.13 4.99 8.82
CA GLU A 55 8.11 6.19 7.96
C GLU A 55 6.77 6.91 8.05
N ALA A 56 5.66 6.17 7.99
CA ALA A 56 4.32 6.74 8.11
C ALA A 56 4.11 7.45 9.46
N THR A 57 4.58 6.83 10.55
CA THR A 57 4.53 7.43 11.90
C THR A 57 5.41 8.67 11.98
N ALA A 58 6.58 8.66 11.35
CA ALA A 58 7.48 9.81 11.29
C ALA A 58 6.88 10.99 10.51
N GLN A 59 6.07 10.71 9.48
CA GLN A 59 5.32 11.69 8.69
C GLN A 59 4.03 12.16 9.39
N GLY A 60 3.64 11.54 10.50
CA GLY A 60 2.47 11.91 11.30
C GLY A 60 1.18 11.18 10.96
N TYR A 61 1.22 10.12 10.13
CA TYR A 61 0.08 9.27 9.86
C TYR A 61 -0.15 8.27 11.00
N GLN A 62 -1.42 7.99 11.29
CA GLN A 62 -1.80 6.90 12.17
C GLN A 62 -1.96 5.62 11.34
N VAL A 63 -1.08 4.63 11.56
CA VAL A 63 -1.14 3.35 10.86
C VAL A 63 -1.79 2.27 11.72
N ILE A 64 -2.88 1.70 11.22
CA ILE A 64 -3.60 0.58 11.81
C ILE A 64 -3.26 -0.69 11.03
N ASP A 65 -2.66 -1.66 11.72
CA ASP A 65 -2.41 -2.97 11.16
C ASP A 65 -3.58 -3.92 11.42
N ASN A 66 -4.30 -4.26 10.35
CA ASN A 66 -5.44 -5.15 10.42
C ASN A 66 -5.03 -6.65 10.46
N SER A 67 -3.74 -6.98 10.58
CA SER A 67 -3.18 -8.36 10.64
C SER A 67 -3.51 -9.27 9.46
N ASN A 68 -4.18 -8.74 8.43
CA ASN A 68 -4.58 -9.45 7.21
C ASN A 68 -3.62 -9.17 6.03
N GLY A 69 -2.45 -8.60 6.31
CA GLY A 69 -1.52 -8.13 5.28
C GLY A 69 -1.89 -6.77 4.68
N PHE A 70 -2.74 -6.01 5.38
CA PHE A 70 -3.15 -4.66 5.01
C PHE A 70 -2.79 -3.68 6.11
N LEU A 71 -2.37 -2.49 5.71
CA LEU A 71 -2.21 -1.34 6.59
C LEU A 71 -3.22 -0.28 6.20
N GLU A 72 -3.88 0.28 7.19
CA GLU A 72 -4.80 1.40 7.04
C GLU A 72 -4.14 2.65 7.63
N PHE A 73 -4.20 3.75 6.89
CA PHE A 73 -3.62 5.04 7.23
C PHE A 73 -4.77 6.00 7.53
N GLN A 74 -4.63 6.76 8.60
CA GLN A 74 -5.55 7.81 9.07
C GLN A 74 -4.78 9.07 9.44
#